data_AF-A0A2D1U6D1-F1
#
_entry.id   AF-A0A2D1U6D1-F1
#
_cell.length_a   1.000
_cell.length_b   1.000
_cell.length_c   1.000
_cell.angle_alpha   90.00
_cell.angle_beta   90.00
_cell.angle_gamma   90.00
#
_symmetry.space_group_name_H-M   'P 1'
#
loop_
_entity.id
_entity.type
_entity.pdbx_description
1 polymer ?
#
loop_
_entity_poly.entity_id
_entity_poly.type
_entity_poly.pdbx_seq_one_letter_code
_entity_poly.pdbx_strand_id
1 'polypeptide(L)'
;MKTRYHNTKIMKLSWLCIGLLSILGACNSPFDRMIPEREYTDSANVAYSKPKVLYIIVDGARGISVRNAQAANINSLLPTSIYTWNGFSDVDATTNAASYTTMLTGVKAAKHGVKSDDFSANHLSDYPVLFKRIKEMDPALRTTVYTSSLLLNSKLSADATSSLQLSDDAAVKSAVVNDLEKDESSLIVAQFSGVDDAGKTSGYDLSFPAYKTAILKFDGYVGEMLTALKNRPNYKSEKWLVVISSNKGGMFHLPDSENDNTVFSNTEINTFTIFNTSEYTTKILTKPYLGNKFPGNFVKFSGDLKALNTAADNSLYNFGDSEFTIELKVRKNVLNFYYPSMIGKRRDWTHGDIGWNIFLEGPYWMLNARGSKNVTRQVKGANIPMGTWNSIALVCVNKNGKRYIRTFTNGKFNTESEITDLGSFDNNFPLTLGKFSSNGSMDGNISDVKIWKAAIPDDKIQQFACDTYVDPGHPYYDYLISYWPMMDASGNHFKDEGLAKNDLILQDGTVAWQNLSELICSPPATDLSQLVPGTVDIPAQIYTWLRIPRQESWSLDGRIWQDQ
;
A
#
# COMPACT_ATOMS: atom_id res chain seq x y z
N MET A 1 4.15 80.00 45.47
CA MET A 1 3.07 80.94 45.86
C MET A 1 1.74 80.27 45.54
N LYS A 2 0.90 80.06 46.58
CA LYS A 2 -0.54 79.72 46.59
C LYS A 2 -1.02 78.47 45.80
N THR A 3 -1.31 77.33 46.44
CA THR A 3 -2.57 76.89 47.10
C THR A 3 -3.88 76.92 46.28
N ARG A 4 -4.47 75.70 46.20
CA ARG A 4 -5.89 75.28 46.36
C ARG A 4 -6.90 75.63 45.24
N TYR A 5 -7.46 74.63 44.55
CA TYR A 5 -8.61 73.77 44.91
C TYR A 5 -9.99 74.48 44.89
N HIS A 6 -10.86 74.03 43.98
CA HIS A 6 -12.32 73.88 44.10
C HIS A 6 -12.71 72.73 43.14
N ASN A 7 -13.16 71.54 43.60
CA ASN A 7 -14.55 71.19 43.99
C ASN A 7 -15.56 71.65 42.91
N THR A 8 -16.37 70.79 42.28
CA THR A 8 -17.41 69.95 42.90
C THR A 8 -18.08 69.00 41.88
N LYS A 9 -18.32 67.73 42.29
CA LYS A 9 -19.60 66.94 42.29
C LYS A 9 -20.39 66.79 40.95
N ILE A 10 -21.05 65.67 40.56
CA ILE A 10 -21.56 64.47 41.24
C ILE A 10 -22.21 63.51 40.20
N MET A 11 -22.15 62.17 40.44
CA MET A 11 -23.07 61.06 40.06
C MET A 11 -23.41 60.77 38.58
N LYS A 12 -23.51 59.52 38.08
CA LYS A 12 -23.56 58.12 38.57
C LYS A 12 -23.13 57.22 37.37
N LEU A 13 -22.21 56.26 37.53
CA LEU A 13 -22.42 54.80 37.68
C LEU A 13 -23.27 54.20 36.52
N SER A 14 -22.91 53.16 35.75
CA SER A 14 -21.93 52.06 35.82
C SER A 14 -22.15 51.24 34.51
N TRP A 15 -21.19 50.72 33.74
CA TRP A 15 -20.61 49.37 33.88
C TRP A 15 -19.69 49.00 32.69
N LEU A 16 -18.74 48.10 32.98
CA LEU A 16 -17.89 47.28 32.11
C LEU A 16 -16.76 47.94 31.29
N CYS A 17 -15.52 47.78 31.80
CA CYS A 17 -14.39 47.09 31.16
C CYS A 17 -13.06 47.55 31.80
N ILE A 18 -12.57 46.78 32.79
CA ILE A 18 -11.18 46.87 33.26
C ILE A 18 -10.50 45.55 32.90
N GLY A 19 -9.51 45.64 32.02
CA GLY A 19 -8.59 44.58 31.70
C GLY A 19 -7.64 45.08 30.61
N LEU A 20 -6.35 45.15 30.95
CA LEU A 20 -5.20 45.46 30.08
C LEU A 20 -4.78 46.95 29.92
N LEU A 21 -4.27 47.53 31.02
CA LEU A 21 -2.96 48.19 31.02
C LEU A 21 -1.96 47.14 31.52
N SER A 22 -0.70 47.00 31.12
CA SER A 22 0.31 47.85 30.47
C SER A 22 1.49 46.89 30.20
N ILE A 23 2.34 47.02 29.18
CA ILE A 23 3.59 47.78 29.18
C ILE A 23 4.28 47.44 27.84
N LEU A 24 4.61 48.46 27.04
CA LEU A 24 5.59 48.39 25.95
C LEU A 24 6.86 49.10 26.41
N GLY A 25 8.01 48.44 26.21
CA GLY A 25 9.31 49.10 25.97
C GLY A 25 10.30 49.18 27.14
N ALA A 26 11.32 48.31 27.13
CA ALA A 26 12.73 48.68 27.35
C ALA A 26 13.71 47.50 27.18
N CYS A 27 14.61 47.63 26.20
CA CYS A 27 16.06 47.35 26.18
C CYS A 27 16.69 46.00 26.58
N ASN A 28 17.46 45.48 25.61
CA ASN A 28 18.63 44.58 25.62
C ASN A 28 19.40 44.35 26.93
N SER A 29 19.59 43.06 27.26
CA SER A 29 20.85 42.50 27.79
C SER A 29 20.92 40.99 27.49
N PRO A 30 22.12 40.42 27.27
CA PRO A 30 22.30 39.02 26.90
C PRO A 30 21.95 38.11 28.08
N PHE A 31 21.18 37.05 27.83
CA PHE A 31 20.88 36.04 28.85
C PHE A 31 22.10 35.13 29.03
N ASP A 32 22.92 35.47 30.02
CA ASP A 32 23.82 34.56 30.68
C ASP A 32 23.02 33.83 31.79
N ARG A 33 22.81 32.54 31.62
CA ARG A 33 22.39 31.63 32.71
C ARG A 33 23.15 30.32 32.55
N MET A 34 24.40 30.34 32.99
CA MET A 34 25.10 29.13 33.42
C MET A 34 24.22 28.41 34.46
N ILE A 35 23.96 27.13 34.22
CA ILE A 35 23.39 26.22 35.22
C ILE A 35 24.47 26.03 36.30
N PRO A 36 24.19 26.21 37.60
CA PRO A 36 25.19 25.95 38.62
C PRO A 36 25.56 24.46 38.62
N GLU A 37 26.85 24.16 38.53
CA GLU A 37 27.38 22.82 38.79
C GLU A 37 27.04 22.44 40.23
N ARG A 38 26.02 21.59 40.39
CA ARG A 38 25.92 20.73 41.57
C ARG A 38 26.66 19.45 41.24
N GLU A 39 27.67 19.13 42.05
CA GLU A 39 28.21 17.78 42.10
C GLU A 39 27.07 16.83 42.50
N TYR A 40 26.45 16.20 41.51
CA TYR A 40 25.61 15.04 41.72
C TYR A 40 26.54 13.85 41.91
N THR A 41 26.77 13.45 43.16
CA THR A 41 27.18 12.07 43.45
C THR A 41 26.02 11.17 43.08
N ASP A 42 26.05 10.64 41.86
CA ASP A 42 25.08 9.67 41.37
C ASP A 42 25.32 8.32 42.05
N SER A 43 24.75 8.19 43.25
CA SER A 43 24.70 6.93 44.00
C SER A 43 23.42 6.15 43.69
N ALA A 44 22.87 6.28 42.48
CA ALA A 44 21.82 5.41 41.99
C ALA A 44 22.44 4.41 41.02
N ASN A 45 22.75 3.21 41.52
CA ASN A 45 22.87 2.01 40.69
C ASN A 45 21.50 1.71 40.05
N VAL A 46 21.07 2.52 39.08
CA VAL A 46 20.05 2.11 38.11
C VAL A 46 20.78 1.12 37.23
N ALA A 47 20.69 -0.17 37.59
CA ALA A 47 21.12 -1.24 36.71
C ALA A 47 20.29 -1.14 35.42
N TYR A 48 20.83 -0.46 34.41
CA TYR A 48 20.23 -0.44 33.08
C TYR A 48 20.21 -1.88 32.57
N SER A 49 19.03 -2.48 32.56
CA SER A 49 18.80 -3.82 32.02
C SER A 49 19.38 -3.90 30.60
N LYS A 50 20.16 -4.94 30.32
CA LYS A 50 20.84 -5.10 29.02
C LYS A 50 19.82 -5.56 27.96
N PRO A 51 19.60 -4.80 26.87
CA PRO A 51 18.72 -5.23 25.80
C PRO A 51 19.38 -6.39 25.04
N LYS A 52 18.60 -7.44 24.79
CA LYS A 52 19.00 -8.61 24.00
C LYS A 52 17.92 -8.95 22.99
N VAL A 53 18.30 -9.60 21.90
CA VAL A 53 17.40 -9.96 20.80
C VAL A 53 17.58 -11.43 20.42
N LEU A 54 16.46 -12.14 20.32
CA LEU A 54 16.39 -13.45 19.66
C LEU A 54 15.61 -13.27 18.36
N TYR A 55 16.28 -13.35 17.22
CA TYR A 55 15.69 -13.17 15.90
C TYR A 55 15.61 -14.50 15.15
N ILE A 56 14.40 -15.02 15.02
CA ILE A 56 14.09 -16.31 14.41
C ILE A 56 13.48 -16.08 13.02
N ILE A 57 14.14 -16.64 12.01
CA ILE A 57 13.74 -16.61 10.61
C ILE A 57 13.31 -18.01 10.20
N VAL A 58 12.12 -18.15 9.65
CA VAL A 58 11.63 -19.42 9.09
C VAL A 58 11.31 -19.27 7.61
N ASP A 59 11.94 -20.08 6.78
CA ASP A 59 11.79 -19.92 5.35
C ASP A 59 10.42 -20.41 4.87
N GLY A 60 9.83 -19.68 3.94
CA GLY A 60 8.66 -20.15 3.19
C GLY A 60 7.38 -20.36 3.99
N ALA A 61 7.34 -19.94 5.27
CA ALA A 61 6.18 -20.10 6.13
C ALA A 61 5.15 -18.98 5.86
N ARG A 62 4.10 -19.29 5.08
CA ARG A 62 3.02 -18.34 4.79
C ARG A 62 2.32 -17.94 6.08
N GLY A 63 2.17 -16.63 6.29
CA GLY A 63 1.62 -16.11 7.54
C GLY A 63 0.20 -16.61 7.85
N ILE A 64 -0.66 -16.72 6.83
CA ILE A 64 -2.00 -17.29 6.98
C ILE A 64 -1.95 -18.78 7.36
N SER A 65 -1.02 -19.55 6.78
CA SER A 65 -0.87 -20.97 7.10
C SER A 65 -0.36 -21.16 8.53
N VAL A 66 0.61 -20.36 9.00
CA VAL A 66 1.07 -20.44 10.39
C VAL A 66 -0.06 -20.11 11.38
N ARG A 67 -0.84 -19.06 11.11
CA ARG A 67 -2.03 -18.72 11.90
C ARG A 67 -3.01 -19.89 11.99
N ASN A 68 -3.37 -20.46 10.85
CA ASN A 68 -4.38 -21.50 10.75
C ASN A 68 -3.87 -22.86 11.29
N ALA A 69 -2.55 -23.06 11.38
CA ALA A 69 -1.96 -24.27 11.95
C ALA A 69 -2.13 -24.34 13.48
N GLN A 70 -2.50 -23.23 14.12
CA GLN A 70 -2.67 -23.12 15.57
C GLN A 70 -1.41 -23.54 16.35
N ALA A 71 -0.25 -23.09 15.86
CA ALA A 71 1.07 -23.31 16.43
C ALA A 71 1.13 -22.81 17.91
N ALA A 72 1.21 -23.73 18.87
CA ALA A 72 0.96 -23.45 20.28
C ALA A 72 2.04 -22.55 20.90
N ASN A 73 3.31 -22.78 20.59
CA ASN A 73 4.42 -22.02 21.16
C ASN A 73 4.50 -20.61 20.57
N ILE A 74 4.30 -20.47 19.25
CA ILE A 74 4.18 -19.17 18.59
C ILE A 74 2.98 -18.40 19.16
N ASN A 75 1.82 -19.06 19.31
CA ASN A 75 0.62 -18.43 19.88
C ASN A 75 0.83 -17.95 21.33
N SER A 76 1.71 -18.59 22.09
CA SER A 76 2.03 -18.19 23.48
C SER A 76 2.68 -16.81 23.59
N LEU A 77 3.27 -16.30 22.50
CA LEU A 77 3.91 -14.97 22.45
C LEU A 77 2.88 -13.86 22.22
N LEU A 78 1.77 -14.14 21.56
CA LEU A 78 0.83 -13.12 21.06
C LEU A 78 0.31 -12.14 22.14
N PRO A 79 0.03 -12.56 23.40
CA PRO A 79 -0.47 -11.65 24.44
C PRO A 79 0.45 -10.46 24.77
N THR A 80 1.73 -10.54 24.43
CA THR A 80 2.74 -9.51 24.69
C THR A 80 3.51 -9.17 23.40
N SER A 81 2.77 -9.06 22.29
CA SER A 81 3.36 -8.87 20.97
C SER A 81 2.68 -7.82 20.12
N ILE A 82 3.48 -7.18 19.28
CA ILE A 82 3.03 -6.51 18.06
C ILE A 82 3.19 -7.50 16.91
N TYR A 83 2.12 -7.87 16.22
CA TYR A 83 2.21 -8.92 15.20
C TYR A 83 1.23 -8.79 14.04
N THR A 84 1.56 -9.47 12.95
CA THR A 84 0.68 -9.67 11.79
C THR A 84 0.81 -11.09 11.24
N TRP A 85 -0.30 -11.60 10.68
CA TRP A 85 -0.33 -12.78 9.82
C TRP A 85 -0.45 -12.42 8.33
N ASN A 86 -0.63 -11.13 8.05
CA ASN A 86 -0.88 -10.56 6.73
C ASN A 86 0.30 -9.71 6.25
N GLY A 87 1.49 -9.89 6.84
CA GLY A 87 2.70 -9.19 6.44
C GLY A 87 3.14 -9.58 5.05
N PHE A 88 4.13 -8.86 4.53
CA PHE A 88 4.73 -9.14 3.23
C PHE A 88 6.27 -9.09 3.27
N SER A 89 6.87 -9.96 2.47
CA SER A 89 8.23 -9.76 1.97
C SER A 89 8.25 -8.67 0.90
N ASP A 90 9.43 -8.17 0.55
CA ASP A 90 9.55 -7.26 -0.58
C ASP A 90 9.11 -7.96 -1.88
N VAL A 91 8.29 -7.27 -2.69
CA VAL A 91 7.71 -7.81 -3.93
C VAL A 91 8.76 -8.10 -4.99
N ASP A 92 9.89 -7.39 -4.94
CA ASP A 92 11.04 -7.58 -5.82
C ASP A 92 12.05 -8.61 -5.28
N ALA A 93 11.82 -9.15 -4.07
CA ALA A 93 12.69 -10.12 -3.40
C ALA A 93 12.05 -11.53 -3.42
N THR A 94 12.09 -12.17 -4.59
CA THR A 94 11.42 -13.46 -4.83
C THR A 94 12.25 -14.70 -4.44
N THR A 95 13.53 -14.52 -4.10
CA THR A 95 14.47 -15.59 -3.72
C THR A 95 14.84 -15.52 -2.24
N ASN A 96 15.33 -16.63 -1.67
CA ASN A 96 15.78 -16.64 -0.28
C ASN A 96 16.90 -15.63 -0.05
N ALA A 97 17.88 -15.53 -0.96
CA ALA A 97 18.94 -14.53 -0.87
C ALA A 97 18.41 -13.09 -0.82
N ALA A 98 17.48 -12.74 -1.73
CA ALA A 98 16.90 -11.41 -1.77
C ALA A 98 16.10 -11.12 -0.49
N SER A 99 15.26 -12.05 -0.04
CA SER A 99 14.45 -11.92 1.18
C SER A 99 15.32 -11.75 2.43
N TYR A 100 16.36 -12.57 2.62
CA TYR A 100 17.30 -12.41 3.74
C TYR A 100 18.00 -11.05 3.69
N THR A 101 18.38 -10.60 2.49
CA THR A 101 19.06 -9.32 2.33
C THR A 101 18.15 -8.18 2.79
N THR A 102 16.87 -8.18 2.41
CA THR A 102 15.88 -7.21 2.91
C THR A 102 15.77 -7.28 4.44
N MET A 103 15.60 -8.47 4.99
CA MET A 103 15.45 -8.75 6.43
C MET A 103 16.66 -8.37 7.29
N LEU A 104 17.85 -8.29 6.69
CA LEU A 104 19.11 -8.02 7.41
C LEU A 104 19.63 -6.60 7.15
N THR A 105 19.29 -5.96 6.02
CA THR A 105 19.73 -4.59 5.69
C THR A 105 18.74 -3.51 6.13
N GLY A 106 17.44 -3.84 6.12
CA GLY A 106 16.35 -2.90 6.41
C GLY A 106 16.02 -1.95 5.26
N VAL A 107 16.46 -2.31 4.04
CA VAL A 107 16.10 -1.65 2.79
C VAL A 107 15.53 -2.68 1.81
N LYS A 108 14.79 -2.22 0.81
CA LYS A 108 14.19 -3.04 -0.24
C LYS A 108 15.22 -3.47 -1.29
N ALA A 109 14.87 -4.47 -2.11
CA ALA A 109 15.68 -5.00 -3.21
C ALA A 109 16.01 -3.96 -4.28
N ALA A 110 15.16 -2.94 -4.44
CA ALA A 110 15.47 -1.78 -5.27
C ALA A 110 16.73 -1.02 -4.80
N LYS A 111 17.04 -1.03 -3.50
CA LYS A 111 18.25 -0.39 -2.92
C LYS A 111 19.41 -1.36 -2.80
N HIS A 112 19.23 -2.50 -2.13
CA HIS A 112 20.33 -3.44 -1.89
C HIS A 112 20.76 -4.24 -3.13
N GLY A 113 20.00 -4.22 -4.22
CA GLY A 113 20.38 -4.78 -5.52
C GLY A 113 20.30 -6.32 -5.64
N VAL A 114 20.29 -7.05 -4.52
CA VAL A 114 20.09 -8.52 -4.51
C VAL A 114 18.64 -8.88 -4.91
N LYS A 115 18.48 -9.50 -6.09
CA LYS A 115 17.19 -10.01 -6.60
C LYS A 115 17.21 -11.52 -6.92
N SER A 116 18.40 -12.12 -6.95
CA SER A 116 18.66 -13.54 -7.20
C SER A 116 19.63 -14.11 -6.17
N ASP A 117 19.84 -15.42 -6.18
CA ASP A 117 20.76 -16.12 -5.27
C ASP A 117 22.26 -15.93 -5.60
N ASP A 118 22.62 -15.19 -6.66
CA ASP A 118 24.02 -15.01 -7.10
C ASP A 118 24.74 -13.80 -6.48
N PHE A 119 24.00 -12.83 -5.90
CA PHE A 119 24.53 -11.59 -5.31
C PHE A 119 25.37 -10.70 -6.25
N SER A 120 25.36 -10.92 -7.57
CA SER A 120 26.23 -10.23 -8.52
C SER A 120 26.00 -8.72 -8.59
N ALA A 121 24.74 -8.28 -8.46
CA ALA A 121 24.34 -6.88 -8.53
C ALA A 121 24.12 -6.24 -7.13
N ASN A 122 24.72 -6.79 -6.08
CA ASN A 122 24.49 -6.31 -4.72
C ASN A 122 25.13 -4.94 -4.45
N HIS A 123 24.49 -4.15 -3.58
CA HIS A 123 25.00 -2.87 -3.08
C HIS A 123 25.24 -2.92 -1.56
N LEU A 124 25.76 -4.05 -1.05
CA LEU A 124 25.94 -4.26 0.40
C LEU A 124 27.03 -3.39 1.01
N SER A 125 27.90 -2.76 0.20
CA SER A 125 28.80 -1.71 0.67
C SER A 125 28.04 -0.48 1.17
N ASP A 126 26.99 -0.10 0.45
CA ASP A 126 26.20 1.10 0.70
C ASP A 126 25.06 0.80 1.69
N TYR A 127 24.52 -0.42 1.61
CA TYR A 127 23.45 -0.93 2.46
C TYR A 127 23.92 -2.19 3.20
N PRO A 128 24.80 -2.06 4.20
CA PRO A 128 25.30 -3.22 4.93
C PRO A 128 24.23 -3.89 5.78
N VAL A 129 24.41 -5.20 6.02
CA VAL A 129 23.60 -5.98 6.95
C VAL A 129 23.75 -5.48 8.39
N LEU A 130 22.78 -5.78 9.24
CA LEU A 130 22.70 -5.21 10.59
C LEU A 130 23.90 -5.52 11.47
N PHE A 131 24.58 -6.65 11.25
CA PHE A 131 25.73 -7.05 12.05
C PHE A 131 26.87 -6.04 11.95
N LYS A 132 27.14 -5.50 10.75
CA LYS A 132 28.16 -4.48 10.54
C LYS A 132 27.83 -3.21 11.31
N ARG A 133 26.60 -2.73 11.18
CA ARG A 133 26.12 -1.51 11.87
C ARG A 133 26.12 -1.68 13.38
N ILE A 134 25.72 -2.84 13.90
CA ILE A 134 25.79 -3.14 15.33
C ILE A 134 27.24 -3.09 15.80
N LYS A 135 28.14 -3.76 15.09
CA LYS A 135 29.57 -3.84 15.45
C LYS A 135 30.27 -2.49 15.41
N GLU A 136 29.94 -1.63 14.44
CA GLU A 136 30.49 -0.28 14.33
C GLU A 136 30.00 0.65 15.45
N MET A 137 28.74 0.49 15.87
CA MET A 137 28.11 1.36 16.88
C MET A 137 28.42 0.91 18.31
N ASP A 138 28.45 -0.39 18.56
CA ASP A 138 28.81 -0.98 19.85
C ASP A 138 29.54 -2.32 19.65
N PRO A 139 30.88 -2.31 19.61
CA PRO A 139 31.69 -3.52 19.46
C PRO A 139 31.53 -4.53 20.60
N ALA A 140 30.97 -4.13 21.76
CA ALA A 140 30.72 -5.03 22.88
C ALA A 140 29.45 -5.87 22.68
N LEU A 141 28.55 -5.48 21.77
CA LEU A 141 27.38 -6.28 21.42
C LEU A 141 27.80 -7.48 20.56
N ARG A 142 27.75 -8.65 21.16
CA ARG A 142 28.08 -9.91 20.49
C ARG A 142 26.89 -10.38 19.65
N THR A 143 27.12 -10.56 18.35
CA THR A 143 26.11 -11.03 17.39
C THR A 143 26.45 -12.46 16.95
N THR A 144 25.48 -13.37 17.05
CA THR A 144 25.63 -14.78 16.63
C THR A 144 24.60 -15.17 15.60
N VAL A 145 25.01 -16.01 14.65
CA VAL A 145 24.16 -16.49 13.55
C VAL A 145 24.26 -18.00 13.45
N TYR A 146 23.13 -18.69 13.57
CA TYR A 146 22.96 -20.12 13.35
C TYR A 146 21.97 -20.33 12.20
N THR A 147 22.39 -21.01 11.15
CA THR A 147 21.58 -21.10 9.92
C THR A 147 21.78 -22.46 9.24
N SER A 148 20.73 -23.02 8.66
CA SER A 148 20.84 -24.15 7.73
C SER A 148 21.15 -23.71 6.30
N SER A 149 21.03 -22.41 6.00
CA SER A 149 21.25 -21.82 4.68
C SER A 149 22.72 -21.45 4.42
N LEU A 150 23.31 -22.07 3.39
CA LEU A 150 24.65 -21.70 2.90
C LEU A 150 24.70 -20.25 2.39
N LEU A 151 23.62 -19.76 1.76
CA LEU A 151 23.56 -18.41 1.20
C LEU A 151 23.65 -17.36 2.31
N LEU A 152 22.89 -17.53 3.39
CA LEU A 152 22.93 -16.61 4.52
C LEU A 152 24.32 -16.62 5.18
N ASN A 153 24.88 -17.81 5.47
CA ASN A 153 26.19 -17.93 6.12
C ASN A 153 27.33 -17.35 5.27
N SER A 154 27.39 -17.69 3.99
CA SER A 154 28.54 -17.31 3.14
C SER A 154 28.48 -15.88 2.61
N LYS A 155 27.30 -15.23 2.60
CA LYS A 155 27.11 -13.90 1.98
C LYS A 155 26.64 -12.80 2.92
N LEU A 156 25.95 -13.14 4.02
CA LEU A 156 25.19 -12.16 4.81
C LEU A 156 25.55 -12.13 6.31
N SER A 157 26.46 -12.99 6.78
CA SER A 157 26.84 -13.05 8.20
C SER A 157 28.31 -12.78 8.49
N ALA A 158 29.10 -12.35 7.51
CA ALA A 158 30.54 -12.13 7.66
C ALA A 158 30.91 -11.13 8.78
N ASP A 159 30.06 -10.12 9.01
CA ASP A 159 30.26 -9.11 10.05
C ASP A 159 29.73 -9.53 11.43
N ALA A 160 29.07 -10.68 11.55
CA ALA A 160 28.64 -11.22 12.84
C ALA A 160 29.86 -11.63 13.68
N THR A 161 29.75 -11.57 15.01
CA THR A 161 30.84 -12.01 15.89
C THR A 161 31.11 -13.50 15.77
N SER A 162 30.07 -14.30 15.54
CA SER A 162 30.17 -15.72 15.21
C SER A 162 29.07 -16.11 14.24
N SER A 163 29.39 -16.93 13.25
CA SER A 163 28.41 -17.49 12.33
C SER A 163 28.71 -18.95 12.04
N LEU A 164 27.70 -19.81 12.17
CA LEU A 164 27.82 -21.24 11.94
C LEU A 164 26.72 -21.73 11.00
N GLN A 165 27.13 -22.34 9.89
CA GLN A 165 26.24 -23.14 9.05
C GLN A 165 26.08 -24.53 9.67
N LEU A 166 24.84 -25.00 9.73
CA LEU A 166 24.45 -26.28 10.33
C LEU A 166 23.73 -27.16 9.30
N SER A 167 23.69 -28.46 9.55
CA SER A 167 23.16 -29.44 8.58
C SER A 167 21.66 -29.33 8.37
N ASP A 168 20.92 -28.97 9.41
CA ASP A 168 19.46 -28.99 9.44
C ASP A 168 18.91 -28.12 10.60
N ASP A 169 17.59 -27.97 10.60
CA ASP A 169 16.84 -27.20 11.58
C ASP A 169 16.98 -27.72 13.04
N ALA A 170 17.17 -29.03 13.25
CA ALA A 170 17.35 -29.58 14.60
C ALA A 170 18.72 -29.20 15.17
N ALA A 171 19.75 -29.17 14.31
CA ALA A 171 21.08 -28.69 14.65
C ALA A 171 21.05 -27.18 14.93
N VAL A 172 20.34 -26.37 14.12
CA VAL A 172 20.14 -24.93 14.37
C VAL A 172 19.51 -24.70 15.73
N LYS A 173 18.38 -25.36 16.03
CA LYS A 173 17.71 -25.28 17.34
C LYS A 173 18.68 -25.62 18.48
N SER A 174 19.40 -26.73 18.36
CA SER A 174 20.33 -27.18 19.42
C SER A 174 21.45 -26.16 19.67
N ALA A 175 21.99 -25.55 18.61
CA ALA A 175 23.02 -24.53 18.73
C ALA A 175 22.50 -23.25 19.41
N VAL A 176 21.26 -22.83 19.09
CA VAL A 176 20.62 -21.67 19.71
C VAL A 176 20.32 -21.92 21.18
N VAL A 177 19.80 -23.09 21.55
CA VAL A 177 19.58 -23.48 22.96
C VAL A 177 20.90 -23.42 23.74
N ASN A 178 21.97 -23.98 23.18
CA ASN A 178 23.30 -23.96 23.81
C ASN A 178 23.90 -22.54 23.92
N ASP A 179 23.60 -21.62 22.99
CA ASP A 179 24.00 -20.20 23.09
C ASP A 179 23.16 -19.48 24.15
N LEU A 180 21.85 -19.74 24.20
CA LEU A 180 20.96 -19.18 25.22
C LEU A 180 21.32 -19.62 26.64
N GLU A 181 21.98 -20.75 26.85
CA GLU A 181 22.50 -21.13 28.17
C GLU A 181 23.75 -20.31 28.58
N LYS A 182 24.39 -19.62 27.63
CA LYS A 182 25.57 -18.76 27.85
C LYS A 182 25.15 -17.29 27.91
N ASP A 183 25.71 -16.53 28.84
CA ASP A 183 25.44 -15.08 28.92
C ASP A 183 26.45 -14.25 28.12
N GLU A 184 26.57 -14.54 26.81
CA GLU A 184 27.55 -13.89 25.94
C GLU A 184 26.90 -13.11 24.79
N SER A 185 25.85 -13.66 24.19
CA SER A 185 25.25 -13.10 22.98
C SER A 185 24.23 -12.00 23.30
N SER A 186 24.28 -10.90 22.54
CA SER A 186 23.32 -9.79 22.61
C SER A 186 22.26 -9.87 21.51
N LEU A 187 22.62 -10.40 20.36
CA LEU A 187 21.71 -10.72 19.26
C LEU A 187 22.01 -12.13 18.77
N ILE A 188 21.01 -13.00 18.82
CA ILE A 188 21.07 -14.36 18.28
C ILE A 188 20.14 -14.43 17.08
N VAL A 189 20.66 -14.74 15.90
CA VAL A 189 19.89 -14.98 14.68
C VAL A 189 19.84 -16.47 14.40
N ALA A 190 18.64 -17.01 14.24
CA ALA A 190 18.39 -18.42 13.97
C ALA A 190 17.56 -18.55 12.69
N GLN A 191 18.09 -19.22 11.67
CA GLN A 191 17.37 -19.43 10.39
C GLN A 191 17.09 -20.91 10.15
N PHE A 192 15.85 -21.21 9.77
CA PHE A 192 15.30 -22.54 9.58
C PHE A 192 14.72 -22.71 8.17
N SER A 193 15.05 -23.80 7.48
CA SER A 193 14.70 -24.04 6.06
C SER A 193 13.60 -25.10 5.87
N GLY A 194 13.29 -25.90 6.90
CA GLY A 194 12.48 -27.11 6.76
C GLY A 194 11.02 -26.88 6.35
N VAL A 195 10.44 -25.71 6.66
CA VAL A 195 9.09 -25.35 6.21
C VAL A 195 9.07 -25.06 4.70
N ASP A 196 10.06 -24.33 4.19
CA ASP A 196 10.22 -24.04 2.77
C ASP A 196 10.50 -25.33 1.97
N ASP A 197 11.34 -26.22 2.49
CA ASP A 197 11.67 -27.50 1.85
C ASP A 197 10.43 -28.41 1.71
N ALA A 198 9.59 -28.48 2.76
CA ALA A 198 8.30 -29.16 2.70
C ALA A 198 7.36 -28.48 1.70
N GLY A 199 7.33 -27.15 1.68
CA GLY A 199 6.52 -26.34 0.76
C GLY A 199 6.90 -26.57 -0.71
N LYS A 200 8.20 -26.58 -1.03
CA LYS A 200 8.71 -26.90 -2.38
C LYS A 200 8.31 -28.31 -2.83
N THR A 201 8.30 -29.25 -1.90
CA THR A 201 8.04 -30.67 -2.20
C THR A 201 6.54 -30.95 -2.38
N SER A 202 5.68 -30.40 -1.51
CA SER A 202 4.26 -30.75 -1.49
C SER A 202 3.30 -29.60 -1.84
N GLY A 203 3.68 -28.34 -1.60
CA GLY A 203 2.81 -27.18 -1.68
C GLY A 203 2.80 -26.37 -0.38
N TYR A 204 2.55 -25.06 -0.48
CA TYR A 204 2.65 -24.10 0.62
C TYR A 204 1.29 -23.80 1.26
N ASP A 205 0.50 -24.81 1.62
CA ASP A 205 -0.77 -24.61 2.32
C ASP A 205 -1.05 -25.76 3.30
N LEU A 206 -1.91 -25.54 4.30
CA LEU A 206 -2.25 -26.57 5.28
C LEU A 206 -3.07 -27.72 4.72
N SER A 207 -3.68 -27.55 3.54
CA SER A 207 -4.23 -28.65 2.74
C SER A 207 -3.18 -29.70 2.38
N PHE A 208 -1.88 -29.36 2.43
CA PHE A 208 -0.77 -30.30 2.29
C PHE A 208 -0.24 -30.73 3.67
N PRO A 209 -0.46 -31.99 4.10
CA PRO A 209 -0.11 -32.43 5.46
C PRO A 209 1.38 -32.28 5.80
N ALA A 210 2.29 -32.50 4.83
CA ALA A 210 3.73 -32.38 5.04
C ALA A 210 4.14 -30.94 5.42
N TYR A 211 3.55 -29.93 4.76
CA TYR A 211 3.78 -28.53 5.07
C TYR A 211 3.25 -28.15 6.45
N LYS A 212 2.03 -28.60 6.80
CA LYS A 212 1.48 -28.42 8.15
C LYS A 212 2.37 -29.05 9.23
N THR A 213 2.84 -30.29 9.01
CA THR A 213 3.75 -30.97 9.94
C THR A 213 5.07 -30.22 10.10
N ALA A 214 5.63 -29.67 9.02
CA ALA A 214 6.85 -28.86 9.08
C ALA A 214 6.65 -27.59 9.93
N ILE A 215 5.52 -26.88 9.76
CA ILE A 215 5.18 -25.72 10.60
C ILE A 215 5.09 -26.09 12.08
N LEU A 216 4.41 -27.20 12.41
CA LEU A 216 4.27 -27.64 13.81
C LEU A 216 5.59 -28.14 14.40
N LYS A 217 6.47 -28.73 13.58
CA LYS A 217 7.83 -29.10 13.99
C LYS A 217 8.68 -27.86 14.31
N PHE A 218 8.61 -26.83 13.46
CA PHE A 218 9.25 -25.55 13.72
C PHE A 218 8.68 -24.88 14.99
N ASP A 219 7.37 -24.92 15.21
CA ASP A 219 6.74 -24.43 16.46
C ASP A 219 7.32 -25.13 17.70
N GLY A 220 7.55 -26.45 17.63
CA GLY A 220 8.24 -27.19 18.69
C GLY A 220 9.65 -26.65 18.99
N TYR A 221 10.43 -26.34 17.95
CA TYR A 221 11.75 -25.71 18.11
C TYR A 221 11.67 -24.31 18.74
N VAL A 222 10.66 -23.52 18.38
CA VAL A 222 10.39 -22.23 19.05
C VAL A 222 10.13 -22.46 20.54
N GLY A 223 9.31 -23.44 20.91
CA GLY A 223 9.05 -23.78 22.32
C GLY A 223 10.31 -24.12 23.11
N GLU A 224 11.21 -24.91 22.53
CA GLU A 224 12.49 -25.27 23.17
C GLU A 224 13.40 -24.03 23.35
N MET A 225 13.51 -23.18 22.34
CA MET A 225 14.29 -21.93 22.42
C MET A 225 13.71 -20.95 23.45
N LEU A 226 12.39 -20.79 23.51
CA LEU A 226 11.72 -19.94 24.50
C LEU A 226 11.89 -20.47 25.92
N THR A 227 11.91 -21.80 26.09
CA THR A 227 12.18 -22.44 27.38
C THR A 227 13.61 -22.17 27.83
N ALA A 228 14.59 -22.37 26.96
CA ALA A 228 15.99 -22.06 27.24
C ALA A 228 16.19 -20.57 27.61
N LEU A 229 15.58 -19.66 26.85
CA LEU A 229 15.61 -18.22 27.10
C LEU A 229 15.06 -17.86 28.49
N LYS A 230 13.91 -18.42 28.89
CA LYS A 230 13.32 -18.17 30.22
C LYS A 230 14.11 -18.79 31.38
N ASN A 231 14.88 -19.85 31.13
CA ASN A 231 15.69 -20.53 32.12
C ASN A 231 17.07 -19.88 32.36
N ARG A 232 17.39 -18.79 31.63
CA ARG A 232 18.64 -18.07 31.80
C ARG A 232 18.80 -17.53 33.23
N PRO A 233 19.98 -17.66 33.87
CA PRO A 233 20.21 -17.18 35.23
C PRO A 233 19.89 -15.69 35.41
N ASN A 234 20.20 -14.87 34.40
CA ASN A 234 20.02 -13.42 34.41
C ASN A 234 18.73 -12.94 33.72
N TYR A 235 17.83 -13.84 33.32
CA TYR A 235 16.63 -13.51 32.52
C TYR A 235 15.83 -12.31 33.07
N LYS A 236 15.63 -12.25 34.39
CA LYS A 236 14.88 -11.16 35.05
C LYS A 236 15.53 -9.78 34.94
N SER A 237 16.83 -9.72 34.71
CA SER A 237 17.62 -8.48 34.55
C SER A 237 17.90 -8.13 33.08
N GLU A 238 17.54 -9.02 32.17
CA GLU A 238 17.69 -8.88 30.73
C GLU A 238 16.37 -8.39 30.12
N LYS A 239 16.47 -7.53 29.09
CA LYS A 239 15.30 -7.11 28.30
C LYS A 239 15.35 -7.78 26.93
N TRP A 240 14.59 -8.86 26.77
CA TRP A 240 14.52 -9.61 25.52
C TRP A 240 13.45 -9.08 24.57
N LEU A 241 13.83 -8.91 23.31
CA LEU A 241 12.93 -8.86 22.17
C LEU A 241 13.07 -10.17 21.41
N VAL A 242 11.98 -10.93 21.32
CA VAL A 242 11.89 -12.10 20.45
C VAL A 242 11.21 -11.66 19.15
N VAL A 243 11.94 -11.74 18.05
CA VAL A 243 11.40 -11.48 16.70
C VAL A 243 11.24 -12.81 16.00
N ILE A 244 10.03 -13.15 15.54
CA ILE A 244 9.80 -14.33 14.69
C ILE A 244 9.16 -13.87 13.40
N SER A 245 9.76 -14.21 12.27
CA SER A 245 9.23 -13.84 10.96
C SER A 245 9.56 -14.89 9.91
N SER A 246 8.70 -15.00 8.90
CA SER A 246 9.08 -15.68 7.67
C SER A 246 9.77 -14.75 6.70
N ASN A 247 10.77 -15.26 5.99
CA ASN A 247 11.50 -14.47 5.01
C ASN A 247 10.66 -14.12 3.77
N LYS A 248 9.82 -15.08 3.36
CA LYS A 248 8.83 -15.03 2.29
C LYS A 248 7.72 -16.03 2.61
N GLY A 249 6.64 -15.97 1.84
CA GLY A 249 5.64 -17.03 1.78
C GLY A 249 6.05 -18.11 0.79
N GLY A 250 5.07 -18.62 0.06
CA GLY A 250 5.31 -19.57 -1.01
C GLY A 250 4.08 -19.73 -1.90
N MET A 251 4.32 -20.18 -3.13
CA MET A 251 3.26 -20.26 -4.11
C MET A 251 2.13 -21.17 -3.68
N PHE A 252 0.94 -20.60 -3.65
CA PHE A 252 -0.30 -21.32 -3.49
C PHE A 252 -1.41 -20.61 -4.26
N HIS A 253 -2.15 -21.37 -5.07
CA HIS A 253 -3.31 -20.86 -5.78
C HIS A 253 -4.47 -20.75 -4.80
N LEU A 254 -4.87 -19.51 -4.48
CA LEU A 254 -6.03 -19.25 -3.64
C LEU A 254 -7.32 -19.60 -4.38
N PRO A 255 -8.36 -20.09 -3.69
CA PRO A 255 -9.71 -20.09 -4.23
C PRO A 255 -10.11 -18.68 -4.67
N ASP A 256 -10.88 -18.56 -5.76
CA ASP A 256 -11.30 -17.25 -6.31
C ASP A 256 -11.97 -16.36 -5.26
N SER A 257 -12.73 -16.94 -4.33
CA SER A 257 -13.39 -16.20 -3.24
C SER A 257 -12.42 -15.54 -2.25
N GLU A 258 -11.19 -16.01 -2.17
CA GLU A 258 -10.12 -15.51 -1.31
C GLU A 258 -9.09 -14.63 -2.07
N ASN A 259 -9.17 -14.62 -3.41
CA ASN A 259 -8.36 -13.77 -4.25
C ASN A 259 -9.02 -12.39 -4.42
N ASP A 260 -8.50 -11.38 -3.74
CA ASP A 260 -8.97 -10.00 -3.86
C ASP A 260 -8.23 -9.17 -4.90
N ASN A 261 -7.33 -9.82 -5.67
CA ASN A 261 -6.49 -9.21 -6.69
C ASN A 261 -5.57 -8.08 -6.17
N THR A 262 -5.32 -8.04 -4.86
CA THR A 262 -4.35 -7.13 -4.22
C THR A 262 -3.09 -7.88 -3.79
N VAL A 263 -2.13 -7.12 -3.23
CA VAL A 263 -0.91 -7.67 -2.64
C VAL A 263 -1.18 -8.72 -1.55
N PHE A 264 -2.32 -8.66 -0.86
CA PHE A 264 -2.69 -9.63 0.19
C PHE A 264 -3.08 -11.00 -0.36
N SER A 265 -3.42 -11.10 -1.64
CA SER A 265 -3.67 -12.37 -2.32
C SER A 265 -2.43 -12.94 -3.03
N ASN A 266 -1.30 -12.22 -3.01
CA ASN A 266 -0.03 -12.78 -3.43
C ASN A 266 0.55 -13.68 -2.31
N THR A 267 0.43 -14.98 -2.51
CA THR A 267 0.83 -16.00 -1.52
C THR A 267 2.34 -16.18 -1.41
N GLU A 268 3.12 -15.87 -2.45
CA GLU A 268 4.59 -15.95 -2.44
C GLU A 268 5.21 -15.00 -1.45
N ILE A 269 4.60 -13.84 -1.27
CA ILE A 269 5.13 -12.79 -0.40
C ILE A 269 4.42 -12.72 0.94
N ASN A 270 3.35 -13.47 1.18
CA ASN A 270 2.64 -13.43 2.46
C ASN A 270 3.51 -13.98 3.59
N THR A 271 3.95 -13.10 4.49
CA THR A 271 4.72 -13.44 5.68
C THR A 271 3.92 -13.24 6.96
N PHE A 272 4.43 -13.77 8.06
CA PHE A 272 4.06 -13.31 9.39
C PHE A 272 5.26 -12.62 10.04
N THR A 273 4.99 -11.72 10.97
CA THR A 273 6.02 -11.08 11.80
C THR A 273 5.45 -10.88 13.20
N ILE A 274 6.20 -11.28 14.20
CA ILE A 274 5.89 -11.13 15.62
C ILE A 274 7.08 -10.44 16.28
N PHE A 275 6.82 -9.29 16.90
CA PHE A 275 7.73 -8.63 17.82
C PHE A 275 7.20 -8.84 19.24
N ASN A 276 7.84 -9.72 20.01
CA ASN A 276 7.43 -10.08 21.36
C ASN A 276 8.41 -9.56 22.40
N THR A 277 7.88 -8.96 23.47
CA THR A 277 8.63 -8.66 24.69
C THR A 277 7.66 -8.53 25.86
N SER A 278 8.12 -8.81 27.08
CA SER A 278 7.29 -8.67 28.29
C SER A 278 6.79 -7.24 28.54
N GLU A 279 7.36 -6.25 27.85
CA GLU A 279 6.97 -4.84 27.99
C GLU A 279 5.80 -4.43 27.09
N TYR A 280 5.50 -5.24 26.05
CA TYR A 280 4.46 -4.89 25.10
C TYR A 280 3.07 -5.31 25.56
N THR A 281 2.10 -4.48 25.21
CA THR A 281 0.69 -4.90 25.10
C THR A 281 0.40 -5.46 23.71
N THR A 282 -0.63 -6.33 23.61
CA THR A 282 -0.98 -6.95 22.33
C THR A 282 -1.43 -5.90 21.33
N LYS A 283 -0.78 -5.88 20.15
CA LYS A 283 -1.23 -5.12 18.99
C LYS A 283 -1.25 -6.02 17.75
N ILE A 284 -2.45 -6.38 17.31
CA ILE A 284 -2.65 -7.13 16.08
C ILE A 284 -2.83 -6.18 14.89
N LEU A 285 -2.00 -6.35 13.87
CA LEU A 285 -2.05 -5.61 12.61
C LEU A 285 -2.63 -6.53 11.54
N THR A 286 -3.95 -6.50 11.41
CA THR A 286 -4.69 -7.31 10.44
C THR A 286 -4.69 -6.67 9.06
N LYS A 287 -5.08 -7.45 8.04
CA LYS A 287 -5.46 -6.93 6.73
C LYS A 287 -6.45 -5.76 6.88
N PRO A 288 -6.15 -4.55 6.36
CA PRO A 288 -7.01 -3.38 6.46
C PRO A 288 -8.22 -3.52 5.53
N TYR A 289 -9.19 -2.62 5.66
CA TYR A 289 -10.28 -2.50 4.71
C TYR A 289 -9.74 -2.04 3.34
N LEU A 290 -10.03 -2.82 2.29
CA LEU A 290 -9.43 -2.64 0.95
C LEU A 290 -10.37 -2.00 -0.07
N GLY A 291 -11.55 -1.54 0.36
CA GLY A 291 -12.61 -1.00 -0.49
C GLY A 291 -13.86 -1.87 -0.51
N ASN A 292 -14.91 -1.36 -1.17
CA ASN A 292 -16.14 -2.10 -1.39
C ASN A 292 -15.95 -3.14 -2.50
N LYS A 293 -16.76 -4.21 -2.48
CA LYS A 293 -16.89 -5.09 -3.65
C LYS A 293 -17.89 -4.50 -4.63
N PHE A 294 -17.63 -4.68 -5.92
CA PHE A 294 -18.56 -4.32 -6.99
C PHE A 294 -19.06 -5.60 -7.69
N PRO A 295 -20.09 -6.26 -7.12
CA PRO A 295 -20.66 -7.47 -7.68
C PRO A 295 -21.56 -7.16 -8.88
N GLY A 296 -21.47 -7.99 -9.91
CA GLY A 296 -22.33 -7.88 -11.09
C GLY A 296 -21.95 -8.88 -12.17
N ASN A 297 -22.76 -8.90 -13.23
CA ASN A 297 -22.43 -9.59 -14.46
C ASN A 297 -22.00 -8.52 -15.48
N PHE A 298 -20.76 -8.60 -15.94
CA PHE A 298 -20.16 -7.54 -16.76
C PHE A 298 -19.70 -8.10 -18.09
N VAL A 299 -19.86 -7.32 -19.17
CA VAL A 299 -19.32 -7.69 -20.47
C VAL A 299 -17.80 -7.52 -20.48
N LYS A 300 -17.11 -8.53 -21.01
CA LYS A 300 -15.70 -8.44 -21.35
C LYS A 300 -15.53 -7.76 -22.70
N PHE A 301 -14.96 -6.55 -22.72
CA PHE A 301 -14.53 -5.88 -23.94
C PHE A 301 -13.19 -6.48 -24.39
N SER A 302 -13.22 -7.15 -25.53
CA SER A 302 -12.04 -7.75 -26.17
C SER A 302 -12.24 -7.97 -27.67
N GLY A 303 -11.12 -8.17 -28.38
CA GLY A 303 -11.12 -8.25 -29.84
C GLY A 303 -11.71 -6.99 -30.47
N ASP A 304 -12.71 -7.17 -31.32
CA ASP A 304 -13.39 -6.09 -32.03
C ASP A 304 -14.73 -5.67 -31.37
N LEU A 305 -15.03 -6.19 -30.18
CA LEU A 305 -16.28 -5.88 -29.48
C LEU A 305 -16.40 -4.38 -29.17
N LYS A 306 -17.54 -3.81 -29.52
CA LYS A 306 -17.94 -2.46 -29.18
C LYS A 306 -19.43 -2.40 -28.85
N ALA A 307 -19.85 -1.34 -28.16
CA ALA A 307 -21.26 -0.98 -27.98
C ALA A 307 -21.49 0.41 -28.57
N LEU A 308 -22.47 0.59 -29.44
CA LEU A 308 -22.78 1.89 -30.03
C LEU A 308 -24.19 2.34 -29.70
N ASN A 309 -24.38 3.65 -29.67
CA ASN A 309 -25.70 4.26 -29.71
C ASN A 309 -26.21 4.29 -31.15
N THR A 310 -27.19 3.44 -31.48
CA THR A 310 -27.87 3.41 -32.79
C THR A 310 -29.03 4.39 -32.88
N ALA A 311 -29.41 5.07 -31.79
CA ALA A 311 -30.51 6.03 -31.80
C ALA A 311 -30.17 7.28 -32.63
N ALA A 312 -31.21 7.90 -33.18
CA ALA A 312 -31.09 9.06 -34.06
C ALA A 312 -30.52 10.31 -33.36
N ASP A 313 -30.57 10.40 -32.03
CA ASP A 313 -30.15 11.59 -31.28
C ASP A 313 -28.75 11.46 -30.65
N ASN A 314 -27.76 11.33 -31.51
CA ASN A 314 -26.35 11.42 -31.13
C ASN A 314 -25.91 12.85 -30.77
N SER A 315 -26.78 13.85 -30.99
CA SER A 315 -26.50 15.26 -30.74
C SER A 315 -26.52 15.61 -29.25
N LEU A 316 -27.17 14.80 -28.41
CA LEU A 316 -27.20 14.98 -26.95
C LEU A 316 -25.81 14.97 -26.29
N TYR A 317 -24.84 14.37 -26.96
CA TYR A 317 -23.44 14.25 -26.53
C TYR A 317 -22.50 15.20 -27.28
N ASN A 318 -23.08 16.15 -28.04
CA ASN A 318 -22.38 17.31 -28.57
C ASN A 318 -22.57 18.45 -27.58
N PHE A 319 -21.51 18.73 -26.80
CA PHE A 319 -21.57 19.66 -25.67
C PHE A 319 -21.30 21.10 -26.08
N GLY A 320 -20.79 21.35 -27.29
CA GLY A 320 -20.35 22.68 -27.72
C GLY A 320 -19.34 23.27 -26.72
N ASP A 321 -19.69 24.43 -26.17
CA ASP A 321 -18.93 25.13 -25.12
C ASP A 321 -19.47 24.92 -23.69
N SER A 322 -20.44 24.02 -23.53
CA SER A 322 -21.06 23.74 -22.24
C SER A 322 -20.16 22.90 -21.34
N GLU A 323 -20.44 22.97 -20.03
CA GLU A 323 -19.83 22.10 -19.03
C GLU A 323 -20.45 20.71 -19.06
N PHE A 324 -19.65 19.70 -18.76
CA PHE A 324 -20.12 18.31 -18.70
C PHE A 324 -19.15 17.45 -17.88
N THR A 325 -19.64 16.30 -17.45
CA THR A 325 -18.83 15.26 -16.81
C THR A 325 -19.11 13.91 -17.47
N ILE A 326 -18.07 13.11 -17.67
CA ILE A 326 -18.15 11.71 -18.09
C ILE A 326 -17.48 10.86 -17.02
N GLU A 327 -18.18 9.85 -16.52
CA GLU A 327 -17.65 8.88 -15.57
C GLU A 327 -17.84 7.46 -16.10
N LEU A 328 -16.92 6.57 -15.75
CA LEU A 328 -17.05 5.14 -16.01
C LEU A 328 -16.22 4.34 -15.02
N LYS A 329 -16.62 3.10 -14.77
CA LYS A 329 -15.81 2.11 -14.06
C LYS A 329 -15.08 1.25 -15.07
N VAL A 330 -13.80 1.02 -14.80
CA VAL A 330 -12.90 0.27 -15.66
C VAL A 330 -12.19 -0.79 -14.84
N ARG A 331 -12.23 -2.03 -15.31
CA ARG A 331 -11.39 -3.13 -14.80
C ARG A 331 -10.51 -3.64 -15.92
N LYS A 332 -9.23 -3.80 -15.62
CA LYS A 332 -8.22 -4.29 -16.57
C LYS A 332 -7.82 -5.73 -16.22
N ASN A 333 -7.72 -6.61 -17.21
CA ASN A 333 -7.17 -7.96 -17.00
C ASN A 333 -5.64 -7.98 -17.16
N VAL A 334 -5.08 -6.99 -17.88
CA VAL A 334 -3.63 -6.80 -18.05
C VAL A 334 -3.22 -5.41 -17.61
N LEU A 335 -1.97 -5.25 -17.15
CA LEU A 335 -1.50 -3.96 -16.66
C LEU A 335 -1.32 -2.94 -17.79
N ASN A 336 -0.68 -3.35 -18.89
CA ASN A 336 -0.24 -2.46 -19.96
C ASN A 336 -1.10 -2.59 -21.22
N PHE A 337 -1.54 -1.44 -21.75
CA PHE A 337 -2.32 -1.36 -22.98
C PHE A 337 -1.66 -0.49 -24.05
N TYR A 338 -2.00 -0.75 -25.31
CA TYR A 338 -1.56 0.04 -26.46
C TYR A 338 -2.78 0.65 -27.17
N TYR A 339 -3.24 1.79 -26.67
CA TYR A 339 -4.26 2.66 -27.24
C TYR A 339 -5.68 2.08 -27.48
N PRO A 340 -6.24 1.14 -26.69
CA PRO A 340 -7.64 0.76 -26.84
C PRO A 340 -8.57 1.88 -26.36
N SER A 341 -9.57 2.21 -27.17
CA SER A 341 -10.63 3.14 -26.79
C SER A 341 -11.57 2.49 -25.78
N MET A 342 -12.03 3.26 -24.79
CA MET A 342 -13.05 2.86 -23.82
C MET A 342 -14.39 3.49 -24.15
N ILE A 343 -14.41 4.79 -24.43
CA ILE A 343 -15.61 5.55 -24.81
C ILE A 343 -15.21 6.72 -25.72
N GLY A 344 -16.02 7.07 -26.70
CA GLY A 344 -15.81 8.30 -27.47
C GLY A 344 -16.83 8.57 -28.58
N LYS A 345 -16.68 9.72 -29.22
CA LYS A 345 -17.39 10.16 -30.42
C LYS A 345 -16.40 10.63 -31.46
N ARG A 346 -15.95 9.69 -32.29
CA ARG A 346 -15.09 9.90 -33.46
C ARG A 346 -14.99 8.59 -34.24
N ARG A 347 -14.50 8.64 -35.47
CA ARG A 347 -14.26 7.44 -36.27
C ARG A 347 -13.23 6.51 -35.63
N ASP A 348 -12.01 7.00 -35.45
CA ASP A 348 -10.87 6.25 -34.93
C ASP A 348 -9.69 7.18 -34.55
N TRP A 349 -8.50 6.60 -34.28
CA TRP A 349 -7.29 7.34 -33.90
C TRP A 349 -6.56 7.97 -35.08
N THR A 350 -6.56 7.31 -36.25
CA THR A 350 -5.63 7.60 -37.36
C THR A 350 -6.07 8.73 -38.27
N HIS A 351 -7.38 8.97 -38.39
CA HIS A 351 -7.91 9.91 -39.39
C HIS A 351 -7.96 11.38 -38.92
N GLY A 352 -7.67 11.65 -37.64
CA GLY A 352 -7.60 13.02 -37.13
C GLY A 352 -8.92 13.79 -37.26
N ASP A 353 -10.05 13.09 -37.20
CA ASP A 353 -11.39 13.70 -37.23
C ASP A 353 -11.64 14.54 -35.97
N ILE A 354 -12.52 15.55 -36.09
CA ILE A 354 -13.05 16.28 -34.94
C ILE A 354 -13.82 15.32 -34.04
N GLY A 355 -13.55 15.37 -32.75
CA GLY A 355 -14.16 14.49 -31.77
C GLY A 355 -13.25 14.19 -30.60
N TRP A 356 -13.63 13.18 -29.83
CA TRP A 356 -12.93 12.81 -28.61
C TRP A 356 -13.04 11.32 -28.32
N ASN A 357 -12.08 10.80 -27.58
CA ASN A 357 -12.18 9.51 -26.94
C ASN A 357 -11.37 9.45 -25.63
N ILE A 358 -11.79 8.57 -24.74
CA ILE A 358 -11.07 8.18 -23.54
C ILE A 358 -10.49 6.78 -23.80
N PHE A 359 -9.20 6.59 -23.58
CA PHE A 359 -8.48 5.37 -23.95
C PHE A 359 -7.43 4.98 -22.90
N LEU A 360 -6.90 3.76 -23.02
CA LEU A 360 -5.81 3.26 -22.16
C LEU A 360 -4.45 3.34 -22.86
N GLU A 361 -3.40 3.60 -22.09
CA GLU A 361 -2.01 3.58 -22.56
C GLU A 361 -1.09 3.18 -21.41
N GLY A 362 -0.28 2.15 -21.63
CA GLY A 362 0.53 1.55 -20.57
C GLY A 362 -0.36 1.24 -19.35
N PRO A 363 0.03 1.65 -18.13
CA PRO A 363 -0.77 1.44 -16.93
C PRO A 363 -1.89 2.47 -16.71
N TYR A 364 -1.97 3.55 -17.49
CA TYR A 364 -2.88 4.68 -17.24
C TYR A 364 -3.96 4.83 -18.31
N TRP A 365 -4.81 5.85 -18.14
CA TRP A 365 -5.85 6.25 -19.09
C TRP A 365 -5.71 7.74 -19.44
N MET A 366 -6.23 8.15 -20.61
CA MET A 366 -6.22 9.55 -21.04
C MET A 366 -7.43 9.91 -21.90
N LEU A 367 -7.75 11.19 -21.96
CA LEU A 367 -8.52 11.80 -23.05
C LEU A 367 -7.59 12.03 -24.25
N ASN A 368 -8.09 11.81 -25.47
CA ASN A 368 -7.62 12.50 -26.67
C ASN A 368 -8.82 13.22 -27.32
N ALA A 369 -8.69 14.51 -27.56
CA ALA A 369 -9.71 15.33 -28.21
C ALA A 369 -9.10 16.18 -29.31
N ARG A 370 -9.81 16.32 -30.42
CA ARG A 370 -9.48 17.24 -31.50
C ARG A 370 -10.70 18.11 -31.80
N GLY A 371 -10.50 19.42 -31.74
CA GLY A 371 -11.58 20.39 -31.96
C GLY A 371 -11.54 21.04 -33.33
N SER A 372 -12.55 21.88 -33.59
CA SER A 372 -12.79 22.59 -34.86
C SER A 372 -11.68 23.55 -35.27
N LYS A 373 -10.79 23.92 -34.35
CA LYS A 373 -9.59 24.74 -34.63
C LYS A 373 -8.37 23.92 -35.07
N ASN A 374 -8.54 22.63 -35.38
CA ASN A 374 -7.46 21.70 -35.76
C ASN A 374 -6.36 21.50 -34.70
N VAL A 375 -6.68 21.77 -33.43
CA VAL A 375 -5.80 21.48 -32.29
C VAL A 375 -6.21 20.17 -31.66
N THR A 376 -5.23 19.34 -31.32
CA THR A 376 -5.40 18.10 -30.57
C THR A 376 -4.87 18.28 -29.15
N ARG A 377 -5.61 17.78 -28.16
CA ARG A 377 -5.18 17.75 -26.76
C ARG A 377 -5.27 16.33 -26.21
N GLN A 378 -4.26 15.97 -25.42
CA GLN A 378 -4.32 14.82 -24.54
C GLN A 378 -4.32 15.29 -23.09
N VAL A 379 -5.15 14.68 -22.26
CA VAL A 379 -5.24 14.99 -20.84
C VAL A 379 -5.17 13.69 -20.06
N LYS A 380 -4.12 13.55 -19.26
CA LYS A 380 -3.72 12.29 -18.66
C LYS A 380 -4.38 12.07 -17.29
N GLY A 381 -4.97 10.90 -17.10
CA GLY A 381 -5.38 10.36 -15.80
C GLY A 381 -4.28 9.57 -15.10
N ALA A 382 -4.59 8.95 -13.97
CA ALA A 382 -3.63 8.16 -13.20
C ALA A 382 -3.47 6.72 -13.70
N ASN A 383 -2.49 6.01 -13.13
CA ASN A 383 -2.35 4.57 -13.29
C ASN A 383 -3.57 3.85 -12.70
N ILE A 384 -4.01 2.80 -13.39
CA ILE A 384 -5.08 1.90 -12.98
C ILE A 384 -4.44 0.51 -12.75
N PRO A 385 -4.56 -0.10 -11.57
CA PRO A 385 -4.12 -1.49 -11.36
C PRO A 385 -4.96 -2.47 -12.19
N MET A 386 -4.42 -3.68 -12.42
CA MET A 386 -5.20 -4.77 -12.99
C MET A 386 -5.97 -5.52 -11.90
N GLY A 387 -7.01 -6.26 -12.27
CA GLY A 387 -7.76 -7.15 -11.37
C GLY A 387 -8.84 -6.47 -10.52
N THR A 388 -8.73 -5.17 -10.23
CA THR A 388 -9.73 -4.39 -9.47
C THR A 388 -10.46 -3.36 -10.35
N TRP A 389 -11.65 -2.97 -9.91
CA TRP A 389 -12.43 -1.89 -10.53
C TRP A 389 -11.89 -0.53 -10.11
N ASN A 390 -11.80 0.38 -11.08
CA ASN A 390 -11.37 1.74 -10.86
C ASN A 390 -12.36 2.71 -11.48
N SER A 391 -12.68 3.76 -10.75
CA SER A 391 -13.53 4.84 -11.24
C SER A 391 -12.68 5.90 -11.92
N ILE A 392 -13.07 6.30 -13.13
CA ILE A 392 -12.45 7.43 -13.80
C ILE A 392 -13.49 8.48 -14.11
N ALA A 393 -13.12 9.75 -13.94
CA ALA A 393 -13.97 10.88 -14.27
C ALA A 393 -13.21 11.91 -15.10
N LEU A 394 -13.90 12.45 -16.08
CA LEU A 394 -13.48 13.58 -16.88
C LEU A 394 -14.50 14.70 -16.70
N VAL A 395 -14.04 15.87 -16.28
CA VAL A 395 -14.87 17.05 -16.03
C VAL A 395 -14.42 18.18 -16.95
N CYS A 396 -15.31 18.64 -17.82
CA CYS A 396 -15.15 19.87 -18.59
C CYS A 396 -15.80 21.02 -17.83
N VAL A 397 -14.98 22.01 -17.44
CA VAL A 397 -15.42 23.16 -16.63
C VAL A 397 -15.04 24.47 -17.32
N ASN A 398 -15.89 25.48 -17.16
CA ASN A 398 -15.67 26.83 -17.65
C ASN A 398 -15.26 27.74 -16.49
N LYS A 399 -14.03 28.27 -16.54
CA LYS A 399 -13.48 29.14 -15.49
C LYS A 399 -12.91 30.39 -16.14
N ASN A 400 -13.41 31.57 -15.73
CA ASN A 400 -12.92 32.87 -16.21
C ASN A 400 -12.89 33.00 -17.76
N GLY A 401 -13.93 32.52 -18.43
CA GLY A 401 -14.04 32.57 -19.90
C GLY A 401 -13.15 31.56 -20.65
N LYS A 402 -12.49 30.64 -19.93
CA LYS A 402 -11.68 29.56 -20.49
C LYS A 402 -12.26 28.20 -20.18
N ARG A 403 -12.00 27.22 -21.05
CA ARG A 403 -12.47 25.85 -20.92
C ARG A 403 -11.34 24.95 -20.46
N TYR A 404 -11.60 24.09 -19.48
CA TYR A 404 -10.62 23.16 -18.92
C TYR A 404 -11.17 21.74 -18.88
N ILE A 405 -10.33 20.77 -19.17
CA ILE A 405 -10.58 19.35 -18.89
C ILE A 405 -9.79 18.96 -17.66
N ARG A 406 -10.47 18.35 -16.70
CA ARG A 406 -9.92 17.83 -15.45
C ARG A 406 -10.16 16.32 -15.39
N THR A 407 -9.16 15.56 -15.00
CA THR A 407 -9.26 14.10 -14.89
C THR A 407 -9.11 13.64 -13.44
N PHE A 408 -9.89 12.65 -13.05
CA PHE A 408 -9.87 12.06 -11.71
C PHE A 408 -9.86 10.54 -11.80
N THR A 409 -9.14 9.90 -10.89
CA THR A 409 -9.09 8.43 -10.77
C THR A 409 -9.36 8.06 -9.33
N ASN A 410 -10.35 7.19 -9.10
CA ASN A 410 -10.85 6.78 -7.78
C ASN A 410 -11.16 8.00 -6.88
N GLY A 411 -11.80 9.02 -7.46
CA GLY A 411 -12.17 10.25 -6.77
C GLY A 411 -11.03 11.24 -6.54
N LYS A 412 -9.77 10.88 -6.86
CA LYS A 412 -8.60 11.74 -6.68
C LYS A 412 -8.29 12.51 -7.96
N PHE A 413 -8.10 13.83 -7.84
CA PHE A 413 -7.66 14.69 -8.95
C PHE A 413 -6.32 14.22 -9.54
N ASN A 414 -6.15 14.34 -10.85
CA ASN A 414 -4.92 13.99 -11.56
C ASN A 414 -4.32 15.21 -12.28
N THR A 415 -4.94 15.62 -13.39
CA THR A 415 -4.41 16.64 -14.30
C THR A 415 -5.53 17.60 -14.70
N GLU A 416 -5.17 18.85 -14.94
CA GLU A 416 -6.01 19.85 -15.60
C GLU A 416 -5.30 20.38 -16.85
N SER A 417 -6.02 20.51 -17.96
CA SER A 417 -5.52 21.16 -19.18
C SER A 417 -6.54 22.16 -19.70
N GLU A 418 -6.07 23.35 -20.07
CA GLU A 418 -6.86 24.29 -20.86
C GLU A 418 -7.13 23.68 -22.25
N ILE A 419 -8.35 23.84 -22.74
CA ILE A 419 -8.83 23.37 -24.05
C ILE A 419 -9.54 24.45 -24.86
N THR A 420 -9.50 25.72 -24.44
CA THR A 420 -10.16 26.84 -25.14
C THR A 420 -9.71 26.96 -26.61
N ASP A 421 -8.47 26.59 -26.90
CA ASP A 421 -7.87 26.61 -28.23
C ASP A 421 -8.31 25.44 -29.13
N LEU A 422 -8.98 24.41 -28.59
CA LEU A 422 -9.58 23.35 -29.39
C LEU A 422 -10.82 23.84 -30.15
N GLY A 423 -11.61 24.73 -29.52
CA GLY A 423 -12.97 25.03 -29.97
C GLY A 423 -13.93 23.85 -29.68
N SER A 424 -15.05 23.80 -30.40
CA SER A 424 -15.99 22.67 -30.29
C SER A 424 -15.38 21.40 -30.89
N PHE A 425 -15.63 20.26 -30.24
CA PHE A 425 -15.32 18.92 -30.75
C PHE A 425 -16.59 18.11 -31.07
N ASP A 426 -17.70 18.80 -31.30
CA ASP A 426 -18.97 18.20 -31.72
C ASP A 426 -18.83 17.55 -33.10
N ASN A 427 -19.54 16.43 -33.28
CA ASN A 427 -19.49 15.66 -34.51
C ASN A 427 -20.74 14.78 -34.67
N ASN A 428 -20.84 14.10 -35.82
CA ASN A 428 -21.96 13.22 -36.15
C ASN A 428 -21.64 11.73 -35.95
N PHE A 429 -20.49 11.37 -35.37
CA PHE A 429 -20.17 9.97 -35.08
C PHE A 429 -21.00 9.45 -33.89
N PRO A 430 -21.37 8.17 -33.90
CA PRO A 430 -22.09 7.57 -32.80
C PRO A 430 -21.24 7.55 -31.53
N LEU A 431 -21.87 7.77 -30.37
CA LEU A 431 -21.23 7.46 -29.09
C LEU A 431 -20.94 5.95 -29.05
N THR A 432 -19.69 5.60 -28.83
CA THR A 432 -19.21 4.22 -28.92
C THR A 432 -18.37 3.87 -27.69
N LEU A 433 -18.69 2.74 -27.05
CA LEU A 433 -17.87 2.06 -26.05
C LEU A 433 -17.03 0.96 -26.69
N GLY A 434 -15.78 0.80 -26.26
CA GLY A 434 -14.89 -0.26 -26.74
C GLY A 434 -14.26 0.04 -28.10
N LYS A 435 -14.11 -1.00 -28.94
CA LYS A 435 -13.25 -0.99 -30.13
C LYS A 435 -13.58 0.14 -31.12
N PHE A 436 -12.54 0.92 -31.48
CA PHE A 436 -12.51 1.73 -32.71
C PHE A 436 -11.61 1.05 -33.74
N SER A 437 -11.93 1.15 -35.03
CA SER A 437 -11.32 0.33 -36.09
C SER A 437 -9.79 0.38 -36.13
N SER A 438 -9.17 1.56 -35.93
CA SER A 438 -7.71 1.73 -35.96
C SER A 438 -7.03 1.66 -34.58
N ASN A 439 -7.79 1.42 -33.50
CA ASN A 439 -7.28 1.41 -32.13
C ASN A 439 -6.86 0.00 -31.69
N GLY A 440 -6.06 -0.08 -30.62
CA GLY A 440 -5.82 -1.33 -29.93
C GLY A 440 -7.10 -1.97 -29.39
N SER A 441 -7.00 -3.23 -28.97
CA SER A 441 -8.11 -3.93 -28.31
C SER A 441 -7.95 -3.89 -26.79
N MET A 442 -9.07 -3.77 -26.08
CA MET A 442 -9.09 -3.88 -24.63
C MET A 442 -9.06 -5.36 -24.22
N ASP A 443 -8.62 -5.64 -23.00
CA ASP A 443 -8.86 -6.91 -22.32
C ASP A 443 -9.31 -6.58 -20.89
N GLY A 444 -10.61 -6.43 -20.72
CA GLY A 444 -11.17 -5.99 -19.46
C GLY A 444 -12.66 -5.68 -19.55
N ASN A 445 -13.15 -4.89 -18.60
CA ASN A 445 -14.58 -4.59 -18.46
C ASN A 445 -14.78 -3.07 -18.30
N ILE A 446 -15.89 -2.58 -18.84
CA ILE A 446 -16.39 -1.21 -18.68
C ILE A 446 -17.80 -1.33 -18.12
N SER A 447 -18.14 -0.51 -17.12
CA SER A 447 -19.45 -0.52 -16.47
C SER A 447 -19.76 0.85 -15.85
N ASP A 448 -21.01 1.06 -15.44
CA ASP A 448 -21.45 2.22 -14.67
C ASP A 448 -21.04 3.54 -15.34
N VAL A 449 -21.34 3.63 -16.64
CA VAL A 449 -21.03 4.77 -17.50
C VAL A 449 -22.07 5.86 -17.29
N LYS A 450 -21.63 7.06 -16.95
CA LYS A 450 -22.49 8.22 -16.72
C LYS A 450 -22.04 9.38 -17.59
N ILE A 451 -23.01 10.13 -18.11
CA ILE A 451 -22.78 11.40 -18.77
C ILE A 451 -23.70 12.45 -18.14
N TRP A 452 -23.08 13.52 -17.63
CA TRP A 452 -23.76 14.62 -16.96
C TRP A 452 -23.63 15.90 -17.78
N LYS A 453 -24.71 16.67 -17.92
CA LYS A 453 -24.69 18.04 -18.48
C LYS A 453 -24.38 19.09 -17.42
N ALA A 454 -23.38 18.80 -16.57
CA ALA A 454 -22.87 19.70 -15.55
C ALA A 454 -21.41 19.37 -15.26
N ALA A 455 -20.61 20.37 -14.87
CA ALA A 455 -19.31 20.13 -14.25
C ALA A 455 -19.53 19.68 -12.79
N ILE A 456 -19.38 18.39 -12.53
CA ILE A 456 -19.45 17.86 -11.16
C ILE A 456 -18.23 18.33 -10.36
N PRO A 457 -18.40 18.95 -9.17
CA PRO A 457 -17.30 19.44 -8.34
C PRO A 457 -16.40 18.32 -7.78
N ASP A 458 -15.15 18.67 -7.47
CA ASP A 458 -14.12 17.74 -6.98
C ASP A 458 -14.55 16.96 -5.74
N ASP A 459 -15.21 17.61 -4.77
CA ASP A 459 -15.67 16.95 -3.53
C ASP A 459 -16.77 15.93 -3.82
N LYS A 460 -17.62 16.17 -4.83
CA LYS A 460 -18.65 15.23 -5.26
C LYS A 460 -18.08 14.08 -6.08
N ILE A 461 -17.14 14.35 -6.98
CA ILE A 461 -16.37 13.28 -7.64
C ILE A 461 -15.68 12.40 -6.59
N GLN A 462 -15.04 12.99 -5.58
CA GLN A 462 -14.40 12.23 -4.51
C GLN A 462 -15.41 11.40 -3.70
N GLN A 463 -16.56 11.98 -3.36
CA GLN A 463 -17.60 11.35 -2.54
C GLN A 463 -18.22 10.14 -3.23
N PHE A 464 -18.58 10.25 -4.50
CA PHE A 464 -19.39 9.25 -5.22
C PHE A 464 -18.57 8.32 -6.13
N ALA A 465 -17.26 8.57 -6.31
CA ALA A 465 -16.44 7.80 -7.24
C ALA A 465 -16.45 6.30 -7.00
N CYS A 466 -16.64 5.83 -5.77
CA CYS A 466 -16.50 4.41 -5.44
C CYS A 466 -17.85 3.72 -5.17
N ASP A 467 -18.95 4.42 -5.45
CA ASP A 467 -20.29 3.85 -5.42
C ASP A 467 -20.51 2.93 -6.61
N THR A 468 -21.33 1.91 -6.39
CA THR A 468 -21.64 0.84 -7.35
C THR A 468 -22.93 1.09 -8.12
N TYR A 469 -23.61 2.20 -7.84
CA TYR A 469 -24.81 2.67 -8.53
C TYR A 469 -24.91 4.20 -8.36
N VAL A 470 -25.80 4.83 -9.12
CA VAL A 470 -26.12 6.25 -8.94
C VAL A 470 -27.33 6.40 -8.02
N ASP A 471 -27.15 7.00 -6.85
CA ASP A 471 -28.24 7.34 -5.94
C ASP A 471 -29.14 8.43 -6.55
N PRO A 472 -30.46 8.24 -6.66
CA PRO A 472 -31.40 9.31 -7.03
C PRO A 472 -31.31 10.57 -6.16
N GLY A 473 -30.78 10.48 -4.95
CA GLY A 473 -30.46 11.61 -4.07
C GLY A 473 -29.17 12.35 -4.41
N HIS A 474 -28.45 11.97 -5.48
CA HIS A 474 -27.23 12.65 -5.90
C HIS A 474 -27.51 14.15 -6.20
N PRO A 475 -26.70 15.10 -5.71
CA PRO A 475 -26.99 16.54 -5.85
C PRO A 475 -27.12 17.05 -7.29
N TYR A 476 -26.58 16.29 -8.26
CA TYR A 476 -26.62 16.60 -9.69
C TYR A 476 -27.45 15.59 -10.49
N TYR A 477 -28.29 14.77 -9.84
CA TYR A 477 -29.07 13.72 -10.50
C TYR A 477 -29.89 14.24 -11.69
N ASP A 478 -30.47 15.43 -11.57
CA ASP A 478 -31.24 16.07 -12.64
C ASP A 478 -30.42 16.42 -13.90
N TYR A 479 -29.08 16.45 -13.79
CA TYR A 479 -28.17 16.69 -14.92
C TYR A 479 -27.67 15.39 -15.56
N LEU A 480 -28.06 14.21 -15.05
CA LEU A 480 -27.68 12.89 -15.58
C LEU A 480 -28.45 12.59 -16.87
N ILE A 481 -27.82 12.84 -18.02
CA ILE A 481 -28.50 12.61 -19.30
C ILE A 481 -28.53 11.14 -19.70
N SER A 482 -27.45 10.41 -19.47
CA SER A 482 -27.38 8.97 -19.72
C SER A 482 -26.62 8.28 -18.61
N TYR A 483 -27.14 7.12 -18.21
CA TYR A 483 -26.56 6.25 -17.21
C TYR A 483 -26.76 4.80 -17.65
N TRP A 484 -25.66 4.12 -17.94
CA TRP A 484 -25.65 2.69 -18.26
C TRP A 484 -24.98 1.94 -17.11
N PRO A 485 -25.75 1.24 -16.24
CA PRO A 485 -25.18 0.40 -15.19
C PRO A 485 -24.31 -0.72 -15.76
N MET A 486 -24.76 -1.36 -16.85
CA MET A 486 -24.05 -2.45 -17.55
C MET A 486 -23.75 -3.67 -16.65
N MET A 487 -24.73 -4.06 -15.83
CA MET A 487 -24.63 -5.17 -14.86
C MET A 487 -25.59 -6.33 -15.15
N ASP A 488 -26.12 -6.40 -16.37
CA ASP A 488 -27.12 -7.41 -16.78
C ASP A 488 -26.51 -8.82 -16.86
N ALA A 489 -27.35 -9.86 -16.80
CA ALA A 489 -26.86 -11.25 -16.86
C ALA A 489 -26.72 -11.82 -18.28
N SER A 490 -27.29 -11.15 -19.30
CA SER A 490 -27.35 -11.65 -20.68
C SER A 490 -27.80 -10.56 -21.66
N GLY A 491 -27.74 -10.86 -22.96
CA GLY A 491 -28.21 -9.98 -24.03
C GLY A 491 -27.08 -9.17 -24.67
N ASN A 492 -27.47 -8.32 -25.62
CA ASN A 492 -26.58 -7.46 -26.41
C ASN A 492 -26.94 -5.97 -26.31
N HIS A 493 -27.71 -5.58 -25.29
CA HIS A 493 -28.10 -4.20 -25.05
C HIS A 493 -27.63 -3.77 -23.66
N PHE A 494 -27.14 -2.54 -23.55
CA PHE A 494 -27.03 -1.83 -22.27
C PHE A 494 -28.12 -0.77 -22.21
N LYS A 495 -29.00 -0.91 -21.23
CA LYS A 495 -30.12 0.03 -21.07
C LYS A 495 -29.66 1.35 -20.48
N ASP A 496 -30.15 2.45 -21.04
CA ASP A 496 -29.94 3.77 -20.47
C ASP A 496 -31.03 4.07 -19.42
N GLU A 497 -30.62 4.13 -18.17
CA GLU A 497 -31.48 4.49 -17.04
C GLU A 497 -31.57 6.01 -16.83
N GLY A 498 -30.76 6.80 -17.54
CA GLY A 498 -30.78 8.26 -17.53
C GLY A 498 -32.00 8.86 -18.25
N LEU A 499 -32.00 10.18 -18.39
CA LEU A 499 -33.09 10.93 -19.02
C LEU A 499 -33.26 10.66 -20.52
N ALA A 500 -32.16 10.38 -21.23
CA ALA A 500 -32.15 10.23 -22.68
C ALA A 500 -32.74 8.90 -23.16
N LYS A 501 -32.70 7.84 -22.35
CA LYS A 501 -33.15 6.49 -22.72
C LYS A 501 -32.48 5.97 -24.01
N ASN A 502 -31.20 6.33 -24.19
CA ASN A 502 -30.39 5.96 -25.34
C ASN A 502 -29.63 4.64 -25.09
N ASP A 503 -30.28 3.51 -25.33
CA ASP A 503 -29.65 2.20 -25.17
C ASP A 503 -28.42 2.03 -26.10
N LEU A 504 -27.40 1.32 -25.62
CA LEU A 504 -26.24 0.93 -26.42
C LEU A 504 -26.39 -0.52 -26.89
N ILE A 505 -26.03 -0.78 -28.14
CA ILE A 505 -26.09 -2.12 -28.75
C ILE A 505 -24.68 -2.66 -28.95
N LEU A 506 -24.41 -3.85 -28.38
CA LEU A 506 -23.18 -4.60 -28.55
C LEU A 506 -23.12 -5.26 -29.94
N GLN A 507 -21.99 -5.12 -30.63
CA GLN A 507 -21.77 -5.70 -31.96
C GLN A 507 -20.28 -5.87 -32.32
N ASP A 508 -20.04 -6.40 -33.51
CA ASP A 508 -18.73 -6.56 -34.18
C ASP A 508 -17.69 -7.41 -33.43
N GLY A 509 -18.10 -8.09 -32.35
CA GLY A 509 -17.27 -9.02 -31.60
C GLY A 509 -18.11 -10.01 -30.78
N THR A 510 -17.45 -10.88 -30.03
CA THR A 510 -18.12 -11.88 -29.18
C THR A 510 -18.54 -11.26 -27.86
N VAL A 511 -19.85 -11.31 -27.56
CA VAL A 511 -20.38 -10.89 -26.25
C VAL A 511 -20.13 -12.00 -25.23
N ALA A 512 -19.29 -11.71 -24.23
CA ALA A 512 -19.02 -12.60 -23.12
C ALA A 512 -19.34 -11.89 -21.80
N TRP A 513 -20.35 -12.37 -21.09
CA TRP A 513 -20.72 -11.92 -19.75
C TRP A 513 -19.92 -12.68 -18.69
N GLN A 514 -19.41 -11.95 -17.71
CA GLN A 514 -18.59 -12.49 -16.62
C GLN A 514 -19.20 -12.10 -15.29
N ASN A 515 -19.47 -13.07 -14.43
CA ASN A 515 -19.83 -12.79 -13.04
C ASN A 515 -18.56 -12.39 -12.27
N LEU A 516 -18.52 -11.17 -11.74
CA LEU A 516 -17.37 -10.62 -11.01
C LEU A 516 -17.83 -10.02 -9.68
N SER A 517 -16.97 -10.04 -8.67
CA SER A 517 -17.21 -9.42 -7.35
C SER A 517 -15.94 -8.80 -6.77
N GLU A 518 -15.21 -8.10 -7.64
CA GLU A 518 -13.91 -7.53 -7.32
C GLU A 518 -14.02 -6.22 -6.55
N LEU A 519 -12.93 -5.85 -5.87
CA LEU A 519 -12.85 -4.58 -5.17
C LEU A 519 -12.95 -3.40 -6.14
N ILE A 520 -13.60 -2.33 -5.71
CA ILE A 520 -13.64 -1.03 -6.40
C ILE A 520 -12.85 0.02 -5.61
N CYS A 521 -12.09 0.85 -6.34
CA CYS A 521 -11.23 1.89 -5.77
C CYS A 521 -10.22 1.37 -4.74
N SER A 522 -9.75 0.12 -4.90
CA SER A 522 -8.82 -0.46 -3.94
C SER A 522 -7.53 0.37 -3.88
N PRO A 523 -6.97 0.62 -2.68
CA PRO A 523 -5.70 1.33 -2.56
C PRO A 523 -4.58 0.63 -3.34
N PRO A 524 -3.61 1.38 -3.88
CA PRO A 524 -2.48 0.77 -4.56
C PRO A 524 -1.67 -0.09 -3.58
N ALA A 525 -1.02 -1.14 -4.10
CA ALA A 525 -0.24 -2.09 -3.30
C ALA A 525 0.83 -1.41 -2.41
N THR A 526 1.40 -0.29 -2.86
CA THR A 526 2.37 0.49 -2.07
C THR A 526 1.76 1.01 -0.78
N ASP A 527 0.52 1.50 -0.81
CA ASP A 527 -0.16 2.05 0.37
C ASP A 527 -0.55 0.91 1.32
N LEU A 528 -1.01 -0.20 0.76
CA LEU A 528 -1.32 -1.41 1.53
C LEU A 528 -0.09 -1.98 2.23
N SER A 529 1.07 -1.91 1.57
CA SER A 529 2.34 -2.32 2.15
C SER A 529 2.80 -1.45 3.33
N GLN A 530 2.14 -0.31 3.53
CA GLN A 530 2.38 0.57 4.66
C GLN A 530 1.43 0.32 5.84
N LEU A 531 0.50 -0.64 5.77
CA LEU A 531 -0.50 -0.81 6.84
C LEU A 531 -0.21 -1.97 7.78
N VAL A 532 0.70 -2.87 7.43
CA VAL A 532 1.13 -3.99 8.27
C VAL A 532 2.66 -4.13 8.25
N PRO A 533 3.27 -4.82 9.23
CA PRO A 533 4.70 -5.06 9.28
C PRO A 533 5.19 -5.82 8.04
N GLY A 534 6.21 -5.26 7.39
CA GLY A 534 6.98 -5.94 6.35
C GLY A 534 8.29 -6.49 6.91
N THR A 535 8.87 -7.47 6.22
CA THR A 535 10.20 -8.01 6.61
C THR A 535 11.31 -6.94 6.65
N VAL A 536 11.17 -5.89 5.83
CA VAL A 536 12.07 -4.73 5.79
C VAL A 536 12.08 -3.91 7.09
N ASP A 537 11.02 -3.99 7.90
CA ASP A 537 10.88 -3.25 9.16
C ASP A 537 11.75 -3.82 10.29
N ILE A 538 12.12 -5.11 10.19
CA ILE A 538 12.74 -5.85 11.29
C ILE A 538 14.07 -5.23 11.76
N PRO A 539 15.03 -4.86 10.89
CA PRO A 539 16.26 -4.21 11.34
C PRO A 539 16.02 -2.90 12.08
N ALA A 540 15.05 -2.08 11.64
CA ALA A 540 14.72 -0.83 12.33
C ALA A 540 14.20 -1.08 13.76
N GLN A 541 13.39 -2.14 13.95
CA GLN A 541 12.94 -2.57 15.27
C GLN A 541 14.11 -3.06 16.14
N ILE A 542 15.03 -3.86 15.57
CA ILE A 542 16.20 -4.42 16.29
C ILE A 542 17.15 -3.30 16.75
N TYR A 543 17.51 -2.34 15.87
CA TYR A 543 18.37 -1.22 16.26
C TYR A 543 17.76 -0.44 17.41
N THR A 544 16.47 -0.15 17.33
CA THR A 544 15.75 0.60 18.36
C THR A 544 15.76 -0.12 19.69
N TRP A 545 15.53 -1.44 19.69
CA TRP A 545 15.56 -2.25 20.91
C TRP A 545 16.95 -2.32 21.54
N LEU A 546 17.99 -2.52 20.72
CA LEU A 546 19.39 -2.51 21.14
C LEU A 546 19.90 -1.11 21.51
N ARG A 547 19.04 -0.07 21.44
CA ARG A 547 19.38 1.34 21.71
C ARG A 547 20.48 1.89 20.80
N ILE A 548 20.57 1.36 19.58
CA ILE A 548 21.46 1.86 18.55
C ILE A 548 20.76 3.01 17.81
N PRO A 549 21.28 4.25 17.88
CA PRO A 549 20.65 5.39 17.22
C PRO A 549 20.74 5.23 15.70
N ARG A 550 19.58 5.14 15.05
CA ARG A 550 19.47 5.06 13.59
C ARG A 550 20.01 6.36 12.97
N GLN A 551 20.87 6.21 11.97
CA GLN A 551 21.41 7.35 11.22
C GLN A 551 20.56 7.59 9.96
N GLU A 552 20.27 8.85 9.64
CA GLU A 552 19.56 9.20 8.39
C GLU A 552 20.32 8.70 7.16
N SER A 553 21.66 8.72 7.21
CA SER A 553 22.54 8.23 6.15
C SER A 553 22.31 6.76 5.80
N TRP A 554 21.78 5.94 6.72
CA TRP A 554 21.47 4.54 6.45
C TRP A 554 20.32 4.35 5.47
N SER A 555 19.51 5.39 5.25
CA SER A 555 18.42 5.41 4.26
C SER A 555 17.51 4.19 4.36
N LEU A 556 17.20 3.76 5.59
CA LEU A 556 16.34 2.59 5.85
C LEU A 556 14.94 2.81 5.25
N ASP A 557 14.40 1.76 4.63
CA ASP A 557 12.99 1.73 4.21
C ASP A 557 12.08 1.24 5.34
N GLY A 558 12.65 0.45 6.25
CA GLY A 558 11.96 -0.11 7.41
C GLY A 558 11.62 0.93 8.47
N ARG A 559 10.45 0.74 9.10
CA ARG A 559 9.97 1.58 10.20
C ARG A 559 9.81 0.78 11.49
N ILE A 560 9.51 1.50 12.56
CA ILE A 560 9.32 0.94 13.90
C ILE A 560 7.83 0.80 14.16
N TRP A 561 7.46 -0.29 14.82
CA TRP A 561 6.12 -0.51 15.34
C TRP A 561 6.14 -0.38 16.87
N GLN A 562 5.25 0.46 17.38
CA GLN A 562 5.06 0.69 18.81
C GLN A 562 3.71 0.13 19.25
N ASP A 563 3.65 -0.41 20.45
CA ASP A 563 2.40 -0.63 21.17
C ASP A 563 1.82 0.73 21.61
N GLN A 564 0.50 0.80 21.81
CA GLN A 564 -0.21 2.06 22.06
C GLN A 564 -0.10 2.51 23.52
#